data_AF-A0A7V8WZ66-F1
#
_entry.id   AF-A0A7V8WZ66-F1
#
_cell.length_a   1.000
_cell.length_b   1.000
_cell.length_c   1.000
_cell.angle_alpha   90.00
_cell.angle_beta   90.00
_cell.angle_gamma   90.00
#
_symmetry.space_group_name_H-M   'P 1'
#
loop_
_entity.id
_entity.type
_entity.pdbx_description
1 polymer ?
#
loop_
_entity_poly.entity_id
_entity_poly.type
_entity_poly.pdbx_seq_one_letter_code
_entity_poly.pdbx_strand_id
1 'polypeptide(L)'
;MAEKRRTWTDDEFIAAVALSTTRSELCERLGIESLAASYQALRRASARTGVESTHLPIAARRRSRRRWSDDELRAAVQASASIAGVLRSLGYKPSGGMHRYITGHSSALGLDTAHFTGSSWNRGRTGFIGPGLPLAEILVANSTYPSAKVRRRLVEAGLPTNAVTIERVQPV
;
A
#
# COMPACT_ATOMS: atom_id res chain seq x y z
N MET A 1 2.97 -14.88 59.62
CA MET A 1 2.22 -14.09 58.62
C MET A 1 3.21 -13.62 57.57
N ALA A 2 3.34 -14.33 56.44
CA ALA A 2 4.31 -13.98 55.40
C ALA A 2 3.72 -12.88 54.51
N GLU A 3 4.23 -11.66 54.65
CA GLU A 3 3.87 -10.52 53.83
C GLU A 3 4.28 -10.81 52.37
N LYS A 4 3.30 -11.01 51.48
CA LYS A 4 3.54 -11.14 50.05
C LYS A 4 4.13 -9.82 49.57
N ARG A 5 5.47 -9.82 49.37
CA ARG A 5 6.26 -8.69 48.89
C ARG A 5 5.54 -8.01 47.73
N ARG A 6 5.08 -6.79 47.96
CA ARG A 6 4.47 -5.93 46.94
C ARG A 6 5.56 -5.70 45.87
N THR A 7 5.41 -6.27 44.69
CA THR A 7 6.50 -6.35 43.69
C THR A 7 6.84 -4.98 43.08
N TRP A 8 5.93 -4.00 43.16
CA TRP A 8 6.10 -2.62 42.67
C TRP A 8 5.04 -1.69 43.26
N THR A 9 5.37 -0.40 43.39
CA THR A 9 4.52 0.69 43.88
C THR A 9 3.71 1.35 42.76
N ASP A 10 2.78 2.25 43.11
CA ASP A 10 2.01 3.02 42.11
C ASP A 10 2.92 3.93 41.27
N ASP A 11 3.86 4.62 41.91
CA ASP A 11 4.77 5.55 41.24
C ASP A 11 5.72 4.81 40.29
N GLU A 12 6.21 3.63 40.69
CA GLU A 12 7.02 2.77 39.81
C GLU A 12 6.22 2.28 38.60
N PHE A 13 4.94 1.95 38.76
CA PHE A 13 4.07 1.59 37.64
C PHE A 13 3.90 2.75 36.67
N ILE A 14 3.61 3.96 37.18
CA ILE A 14 3.43 5.16 36.35
C ILE A 14 4.71 5.48 35.57
N ALA A 15 5.86 5.47 36.25
CA ALA A 15 7.16 5.70 35.62
C ALA A 15 7.47 4.63 34.55
N ALA A 16 7.18 3.36 34.85
CA ALA A 16 7.41 2.26 33.91
C ALA A 16 6.51 2.37 32.66
N VAL A 17 5.24 2.78 32.81
CA VAL A 17 4.34 3.00 31.67
C VAL A 17 4.85 4.15 30.78
N ALA A 18 5.27 5.26 31.37
CA ALA A 18 5.79 6.41 30.63
C ALA A 18 7.06 6.09 29.81
N LEU A 19 7.90 5.18 30.31
CA LEU A 19 9.16 4.79 29.66
C LEU A 19 9.00 3.62 28.68
N SER A 20 7.86 2.93 28.69
CA SER A 20 7.68 1.70 27.91
C SER A 20 6.84 1.95 26.66
N THR A 21 7.37 1.49 25.53
CA THR A 21 6.64 1.56 24.25
C THR A 21 5.88 0.28 23.95
N THR A 22 6.14 -0.77 24.73
CA THR A 22 5.59 -2.12 24.55
C THR A 22 5.29 -2.76 25.89
N ARG A 23 4.37 -3.74 25.89
CA ARG A 23 3.98 -4.46 27.09
C ARG A 23 5.08 -5.41 27.59
N SER A 24 5.91 -5.96 26.70
CA SER A 24 7.11 -6.71 27.10
C SER A 24 8.09 -5.82 27.89
N GLU A 25 8.40 -4.64 27.37
CA GLU A 25 9.31 -3.69 28.03
C GLU A 25 8.75 -3.22 29.38
N LEU A 26 7.44 -2.99 29.45
CA LEU A 26 6.75 -2.69 30.70
C LEU A 26 6.85 -3.85 31.71
N CYS A 27 6.62 -5.09 31.27
CA CYS A 27 6.72 -6.27 32.13
C CYS A 27 8.16 -6.49 32.62
N GLU A 28 9.18 -6.29 31.77
CA GLU A 28 10.59 -6.36 32.13
C GLU A 28 10.94 -5.33 33.21
N ARG A 29 10.49 -4.07 33.05
CA ARG A 29 10.71 -3.00 34.05
C ARG A 29 10.02 -3.28 35.38
N LEU A 30 8.88 -3.95 35.35
CA LEU A 30 8.12 -4.32 36.55
C LEU A 30 8.53 -5.69 37.13
N GLY A 31 9.53 -6.36 36.55
CA GLY A 31 10.00 -7.68 36.99
C GLY A 31 8.95 -8.80 36.83
N ILE A 32 8.03 -8.67 35.87
CA ILE A 32 7.00 -9.66 35.61
C ILE A 32 7.52 -10.70 34.62
N GLU A 33 7.77 -11.92 35.10
CA GLU A 33 8.42 -13.01 34.35
C GLU A 33 7.58 -13.59 33.20
N SER A 34 6.26 -13.35 33.16
CA SER A 34 5.38 -13.87 32.10
C SER A 34 4.36 -12.85 31.62
N LEU A 35 4.38 -12.60 30.30
CA LEU A 35 3.43 -11.73 29.63
C LEU A 35 1.99 -12.30 29.62
N ALA A 36 1.84 -13.62 29.72
CA ALA A 36 0.53 -14.27 29.82
C ALA A 36 -0.11 -14.04 31.19
N ALA A 37 0.70 -13.97 32.25
CA ALA A 37 0.24 -13.70 33.61
C ALA A 37 0.12 -12.19 33.93
N SER A 38 0.70 -11.31 33.10
CA SER A 38 0.79 -9.87 33.39
C SER A 38 -0.50 -9.09 33.16
N TYR A 39 -1.41 -9.55 32.28
CA TYR A 39 -2.59 -8.79 31.88
C TYR A 39 -3.45 -8.34 33.08
N GLN A 40 -3.79 -9.26 33.98
CA GLN A 40 -4.64 -8.94 35.14
C GLN A 40 -3.92 -8.02 36.14
N ALA A 41 -2.59 -8.14 36.28
CA ALA A 41 -1.79 -7.29 37.15
C ALA A 41 -1.75 -5.85 36.61
N LEU A 42 -1.45 -5.67 35.32
CA LEU A 42 -1.44 -4.37 34.65
C LEU A 42 -2.82 -3.71 34.62
N ARG A 43 -3.89 -4.50 34.40
CA ARG A 43 -5.27 -3.99 34.43
C ARG A 43 -5.66 -3.45 35.81
N ARG A 44 -5.30 -4.16 36.88
CA ARG A 44 -5.52 -3.71 38.27
C ARG A 44 -4.70 -2.45 38.59
N ALA A 45 -3.44 -2.40 38.13
CA ALA A 45 -2.59 -1.23 38.29
C ALA A 45 -3.16 0.01 37.59
N SER A 46 -3.62 -0.17 36.35
CA SER A 46 -4.25 0.88 35.54
C SER A 46 -5.52 1.40 36.21
N ALA A 47 -6.35 0.50 36.76
CA ALA A 47 -7.57 0.89 37.48
C ALA A 47 -7.29 1.65 38.78
N ARG A 48 -6.17 1.37 39.46
CA ARG A 48 -5.77 2.01 40.71
C ARG A 48 -5.13 3.38 40.50
N THR A 49 -4.31 3.52 39.46
CA THR A 49 -3.53 4.74 39.17
C THR A 49 -4.22 5.68 38.18
N GLY A 50 -5.19 5.17 37.40
CA GLY A 50 -5.79 5.89 36.28
C GLY A 50 -4.95 5.91 35.00
N VAL A 51 -3.75 5.30 35.00
CA VAL A 51 -2.85 5.29 33.83
C VAL A 51 -3.10 4.04 32.98
N GLU A 52 -3.50 4.23 31.71
CA GLU A 52 -3.78 3.13 30.78
C GLU A 52 -2.47 2.50 30.27
N SER A 53 -2.30 1.19 30.51
CA SER A 53 -1.14 0.41 30.05
C SER A 53 -1.47 -0.78 29.14
N THR A 54 -2.75 -1.08 28.93
CA THR A 54 -3.20 -2.29 28.24
C THR A 54 -3.24 -2.11 26.72
N HIS A 55 -3.33 -0.86 26.25
CA HIS A 55 -3.27 -0.51 24.83
C HIS A 55 -1.87 -0.72 24.21
N LEU A 56 -0.83 -0.84 25.04
CA LEU A 56 0.54 -1.01 24.57
C LEU A 56 0.66 -2.32 23.75
N PRO A 57 1.32 -2.26 22.57
CA PRO A 57 1.52 -3.46 21.77
C PRO A 57 2.38 -4.46 22.55
N ILE A 58 2.11 -5.76 22.37
CA ILE A 58 2.83 -6.83 23.09
C ILE A 58 4.35 -6.70 22.90
N ALA A 59 4.78 -6.54 21.66
CA ALA A 59 6.16 -6.34 21.28
C ALA A 59 6.26 -5.14 20.34
N ALA A 60 7.46 -4.56 20.25
CA ALA A 60 7.72 -3.50 19.29
C ALA A 60 7.41 -4.06 17.91
N ARG A 61 6.59 -3.36 17.13
CA ARG A 61 6.48 -3.68 15.71
C ARG A 61 7.90 -3.65 15.17
N ARG A 62 8.43 -4.80 14.72
CA ARG A 62 9.70 -4.83 14.02
C ARG A 62 9.53 -3.84 12.88
N ARG A 63 10.15 -2.66 13.01
CA ARG A 63 10.31 -1.73 11.90
C ARG A 63 10.91 -2.62 10.81
N SER A 64 10.15 -2.86 9.74
CA SER A 64 10.68 -3.53 8.57
C SER A 64 11.92 -2.71 8.22
N ARG A 65 13.09 -3.24 8.57
CA ARG A 65 14.35 -2.60 8.26
C ARG A 65 14.39 -2.68 6.75
N ARG A 66 14.09 -1.57 6.09
CA ARG A 66 14.40 -1.40 4.68
C ARG A 66 15.83 -1.89 4.50
N ARG A 67 16.06 -2.72 3.49
CA ARG A 67 17.40 -3.25 3.21
C ARG A 67 18.30 -2.22 2.54
N TRP A 68 17.84 -0.97 2.45
CA TRP A 68 18.51 0.11 1.77
C TRP A 68 18.49 1.38 2.60
N SER A 69 19.56 2.16 2.46
CA SER A 69 19.70 3.51 2.98
C SER A 69 19.06 4.55 2.06
N ASP A 70 18.88 5.77 2.56
CA ASP A 70 18.34 6.87 1.76
C ASP A 70 19.28 7.23 0.59
N ASP A 71 20.59 7.04 0.75
CA ASP A 71 21.58 7.27 -0.32
C ASP A 71 21.52 6.20 -1.40
N GLU A 72 21.32 4.94 -1.02
CA GLU A 72 21.11 3.85 -1.98
C GLU A 72 19.82 4.05 -2.78
N LEU A 73 18.75 4.55 -2.14
CA LEU A 73 17.53 4.93 -2.85
C LEU A 73 17.80 6.08 -3.82
N ARG A 74 18.53 7.12 -3.40
CA ARG A 74 18.88 8.25 -4.27
C ARG A 74 19.68 7.79 -5.50
N ALA A 75 20.70 6.95 -5.29
CA ALA A 75 21.48 6.38 -6.37
C ALA A 75 20.62 5.52 -7.31
N ALA A 76 19.74 4.68 -6.76
CA ALA A 76 18.83 3.84 -7.52
C ALA A 76 17.83 4.65 -8.36
N VAL A 77 17.30 5.75 -7.82
CA VAL A 77 16.39 6.68 -8.53
C VAL A 77 17.11 7.37 -9.68
N GLN A 78 18.33 7.86 -9.47
CA GLN A 78 19.12 8.51 -10.53
C GLN A 78 19.54 7.54 -11.65
N ALA A 79 19.88 6.29 -11.30
CA ALA A 79 20.29 5.28 -12.28
C ALA A 79 19.12 4.62 -13.04
N SER A 80 17.87 4.86 -12.63
CA SER A 80 16.70 4.18 -13.18
C SER A 80 15.79 5.12 -13.98
N ALA A 81 15.13 4.58 -15.00
CA ALA A 81 14.10 5.29 -15.77
C ALA A 81 12.65 4.95 -15.34
N SER A 82 12.47 4.17 -14.27
CA SER A 82 11.15 3.80 -13.71
C SER A 82 11.26 3.26 -12.27
N ILE A 83 10.16 3.35 -11.50
CA ILE A 83 10.05 2.76 -10.14
C ILE A 83 10.33 1.25 -10.14
N ALA A 84 9.92 0.53 -11.18
CA ALA A 84 10.23 -0.90 -11.29
C ALA A 84 11.74 -1.15 -11.48
N GLY A 85 12.45 -0.24 -12.15
CA GLY A 85 13.92 -0.25 -12.23
C GLY A 85 14.57 -0.04 -10.87
N VAL A 86 14.10 0.98 -10.12
CA VAL A 86 14.56 1.27 -8.75
C VAL A 86 14.36 0.06 -7.84
N LEU A 87 13.20 -0.59 -7.90
CA LEU A 87 12.93 -1.78 -7.10
C LEU A 87 13.90 -2.91 -7.43
N ARG A 88 14.18 -3.16 -8.72
CA ARG A 88 15.13 -4.20 -9.14
C ARG A 88 16.55 -3.88 -8.71
N SER A 89 17.01 -2.63 -8.81
CA SER A 89 18.36 -2.24 -8.37
C SER A 89 18.53 -2.38 -6.86
N LEU A 90 17.46 -2.16 -6.09
CA LEU A 90 17.42 -2.38 -4.64
C LEU A 90 17.19 -3.85 -4.24
N GLY A 91 17.11 -4.79 -5.19
CA GLY A 91 16.91 -6.22 -4.94
C GLY A 91 15.47 -6.63 -4.58
N TYR A 92 14.47 -5.79 -4.88
CA TYR A 92 13.06 -6.07 -4.65
C TYR A 92 12.34 -6.50 -5.93
N LYS A 93 11.40 -7.43 -5.77
CA LYS A 93 10.45 -7.77 -6.83
C LYS A 93 9.42 -6.63 -6.99
N PRO A 94 9.22 -6.10 -8.21
CA PRO A 94 8.19 -5.09 -8.47
C PRO A 94 6.79 -5.61 -8.10
N SER A 95 6.08 -4.84 -7.28
CA SER A 95 4.68 -5.10 -6.92
C SER A 95 3.96 -3.78 -6.64
N GLY A 96 2.64 -3.71 -6.79
CA GLY A 96 1.89 -2.47 -6.58
C GLY A 96 2.09 -1.86 -5.17
N GLY A 97 2.20 -2.72 -4.15
CA GLY A 97 2.53 -2.29 -2.78
C GLY A 97 3.93 -1.70 -2.67
N MET A 98 4.93 -2.35 -3.26
CA MET A 98 6.32 -1.85 -3.22
C MET A 98 6.53 -0.62 -4.09
N HIS A 99 5.76 -0.46 -5.17
CA HIS A 99 5.73 0.78 -5.94
C HIS A 99 5.28 1.94 -5.05
N ARG A 100 4.13 1.82 -4.40
CA ARG A 100 3.62 2.85 -3.47
C ARG A 100 4.62 3.14 -2.36
N TYR A 101 5.26 2.10 -1.82
CA TYR A 101 6.25 2.22 -0.76
C TYR A 101 7.48 3.03 -1.19
N ILE A 102 8.09 2.69 -2.32
CA ILE A 102 9.25 3.40 -2.86
C ILE A 102 8.89 4.82 -3.30
N THR A 103 7.75 5.01 -3.96
CA THR A 103 7.30 6.34 -4.37
C THR A 103 7.11 7.24 -3.16
N GLY A 104 6.41 6.77 -2.12
CA GLY A 104 6.21 7.56 -0.91
C GLY A 104 7.53 7.94 -0.21
N HIS A 105 8.49 7.02 -0.16
CA HIS A 105 9.80 7.31 0.44
C HIS A 105 10.66 8.23 -0.43
N SER A 106 10.59 8.10 -1.76
CA SER A 106 11.26 9.01 -2.70
C SER A 106 10.71 10.42 -2.58
N SER A 107 9.39 10.58 -2.46
CA SER A 107 8.74 11.87 -2.22
C SER A 107 9.10 12.45 -0.86
N ALA A 108 9.16 11.64 0.20
CA ALA A 108 9.56 12.09 1.53
C ALA A 108 11.00 12.63 1.58
N LEU A 109 11.87 12.11 0.71
CA LEU A 109 13.26 12.57 0.55
C LEU A 109 13.42 13.68 -0.49
N GLY A 110 12.34 14.11 -1.15
CA GLY A 110 12.38 15.16 -2.18
C GLY A 110 13.16 14.75 -3.44
N LEU A 111 13.20 13.46 -3.79
CA LEU A 111 13.93 12.99 -4.96
C LEU A 111 13.18 13.34 -6.25
N ASP A 112 13.91 13.86 -7.25
CA ASP A 112 13.36 14.07 -8.58
C ASP A 112 13.10 12.73 -9.27
N THR A 113 11.88 12.58 -9.79
CA THR A 113 11.40 11.41 -10.52
C THR A 113 10.77 11.79 -11.86
N ALA A 114 10.90 13.05 -12.29
CA ALA A 114 10.35 13.55 -13.54
C ALA A 114 10.96 12.87 -14.78
N HIS A 115 12.20 12.38 -14.66
CA HIS A 115 12.88 11.59 -15.71
C HIS A 115 12.31 10.18 -15.87
N PHE A 116 11.42 9.72 -14.99
CA PHE A 116 10.81 8.40 -15.14
C PHE A 116 9.87 8.36 -16.34
N THR A 117 10.23 7.53 -17.32
CA THR A 117 9.53 7.41 -18.61
C THR A 117 8.24 6.57 -18.55
N GLY A 118 7.79 6.19 -17.34
CA GLY A 118 6.61 5.37 -17.13
C GLY A 118 6.70 4.00 -17.82
N SER A 119 5.59 3.55 -18.38
CA SER A 119 5.56 2.33 -19.17
C SER A 119 6.22 2.55 -20.53
N SER A 120 7.42 1.98 -20.72
CA SER A 120 8.21 2.12 -21.95
C SER A 120 7.46 1.70 -23.23
N TRP A 121 6.44 0.84 -23.15
CA TRP A 121 5.60 0.48 -24.31
C TRP A 121 4.72 1.64 -24.81
N ASN A 122 4.55 2.68 -24.00
CA ASN A 122 3.78 3.88 -24.31
C ASN A 122 4.67 5.14 -24.46
N ARG A 123 6.00 4.96 -24.49
CA ARG A 123 6.95 6.08 -24.62
C ARG A 123 6.72 6.81 -25.94
N GLY A 124 6.50 8.12 -25.88
CA GLY A 124 6.19 8.96 -27.05
C GLY A 124 4.81 8.69 -27.67
N ARG A 125 3.98 7.84 -27.06
CA ARG A 125 2.63 7.53 -27.51
C ARG A 125 1.60 8.11 -26.54
N THR A 126 1.54 9.42 -26.43
CA THR A 126 0.29 10.08 -25.99
C THR A 126 -0.72 9.88 -27.12
N GLY A 127 -1.55 8.83 -27.01
CA GLY A 127 -2.50 8.48 -28.07
C GLY A 127 -2.30 7.10 -28.70
N PHE A 128 -1.68 6.11 -28.04
CA PHE A 128 -1.82 4.69 -28.46
C PHE A 128 -3.19 4.08 -28.20
N ILE A 129 -4.21 4.93 -28.21
CA ILE A 129 -5.51 4.61 -28.76
C ILE A 129 -5.46 5.30 -30.12
N GLY A 130 -4.95 4.61 -31.15
CA GLY A 130 -5.17 5.10 -32.52
C GLY A 130 -6.66 5.37 -32.71
N PRO A 131 -7.07 6.25 -33.64
CA PRO A 131 -8.50 6.43 -33.90
C PRO A 131 -9.08 5.04 -34.10
N GLY A 132 -9.97 4.61 -33.19
CA GLY A 132 -10.54 3.26 -33.29
C GLY A 132 -11.07 3.08 -34.71
N LEU A 133 -11.02 1.85 -35.28
CA LEU A 133 -11.38 1.58 -36.68
C LEU A 133 -12.47 2.53 -37.19
N PRO A 134 -12.31 3.23 -38.32
CA PRO A 134 -13.29 4.21 -38.77
C PRO A 134 -14.68 3.57 -38.85
N LEU A 135 -15.73 4.37 -38.65
CA LEU A 135 -17.10 3.85 -38.67
C LEU A 135 -17.40 3.07 -39.96
N ALA A 136 -16.83 3.48 -41.09
CA ALA A 136 -16.95 2.75 -42.37
C ALA A 136 -16.40 1.31 -42.34
N GLU A 137 -15.35 1.03 -41.58
CA GLU A 137 -14.79 -0.33 -41.43
C GLU A 137 -15.58 -1.18 -40.41
N ILE A 138 -16.31 -0.51 -39.51
CA ILE A 138 -17.11 -1.16 -38.46
C ILE A 138 -18.53 -1.44 -38.93
N LEU A 139 -19.11 -0.55 -39.74
CA LEU A 139 -20.47 -0.62 -40.28
C LEU A 139 -20.53 -1.50 -41.54
N VAL A 140 -19.98 -2.71 -41.44
CA VAL A 140 -20.03 -3.75 -42.48
C VAL A 140 -20.91 -4.90 -42.01
N ALA A 141 -21.50 -5.65 -42.95
CA ALA A 141 -22.25 -6.86 -42.64
C ALA A 141 -21.35 -7.87 -41.90
N ASN A 142 -21.90 -8.54 -40.87
CA ASN A 142 -21.19 -9.51 -40.03
C ASN A 142 -19.95 -8.97 -39.29
N SER A 143 -19.90 -7.66 -39.01
CA SER A 143 -18.86 -7.07 -38.18
C SER A 143 -18.76 -7.75 -36.81
N THR A 144 -17.56 -8.23 -36.46
CA THR A 144 -17.26 -8.81 -35.14
C THR A 144 -17.01 -7.74 -34.07
N TYR A 145 -17.12 -6.46 -34.43
CA TYR A 145 -16.92 -5.35 -33.53
C TYR A 145 -18.06 -5.28 -32.48
N PRO A 146 -17.75 -5.10 -31.17
CA PRO A 146 -18.78 -5.11 -30.13
C PRO A 146 -19.87 -4.04 -30.36
N SER A 147 -21.13 -4.47 -30.48
CA SER A 147 -22.28 -3.61 -30.80
C SER A 147 -22.48 -2.45 -29.81
N ALA A 148 -22.12 -2.63 -28.54
CA ALA A 148 -22.15 -1.56 -27.53
C ALA A 148 -21.15 -0.42 -27.82
N LYS A 149 -19.98 -0.75 -28.38
CA LYS A 149 -18.98 0.24 -28.80
C LYS A 149 -19.38 0.92 -30.11
N VAL A 150 -20.01 0.19 -31.05
CA VAL A 150 -20.56 0.78 -32.28
C VAL A 150 -21.63 1.83 -31.97
N ARG A 151 -22.62 1.46 -31.13
CA ARG A 151 -23.71 2.39 -30.75
C ARG A 151 -23.19 3.65 -30.09
N ARG A 152 -22.21 3.53 -29.19
CA ARG A 152 -21.57 4.70 -28.55
C ARG A 152 -20.94 5.63 -29.58
N ARG A 153 -20.21 5.08 -30.55
CA ARG A 153 -19.53 5.86 -31.59
C ARG A 153 -20.51 6.49 -32.58
N LEU A 154 -21.65 5.85 -32.85
CA LEU A 154 -22.73 6.46 -33.64
C LEU A 154 -23.32 7.68 -32.92
N VAL A 155 -23.57 7.58 -31.61
CA VAL A 155 -24.05 8.70 -30.78
C VAL A 155 -23.02 9.85 -30.76
N GLU A 156 -21.74 9.54 -30.56
CA GLU A 156 -20.66 10.54 -30.60
C GLU A 156 -20.54 11.23 -31.96
N ALA A 157 -20.84 10.52 -33.05
CA ALA A 157 -20.85 11.06 -34.41
C ALA A 157 -22.18 11.73 -34.81
N GLY A 158 -23.18 11.79 -33.92
CA GLY A 158 -24.51 12.34 -34.22
C GLY A 158 -25.33 11.52 -35.22
N LEU A 159 -24.96 10.25 -35.43
CA LEU A 159 -25.61 9.33 -36.34
C LEU A 159 -26.70 8.50 -35.63
N PRO A 160 -27.78 8.13 -36.32
CA PRO A 160 -28.89 7.45 -35.69
C PRO A 160 -28.52 5.98 -35.35
N THR A 161 -28.84 5.56 -34.12
CA THR A 161 -28.44 4.27 -33.55
C THR A 161 -29.20 3.07 -34.12
N ASN A 162 -30.24 3.32 -34.92
CA ASN A 162 -31.07 2.32 -35.59
C ASN A 162 -30.47 1.81 -36.91
N ALA A 163 -29.33 2.36 -37.37
CA ALA A 163 -28.58 1.84 -38.52
C ALA A 163 -27.96 0.44 -38.27
N VAL A 164 -28.11 -0.10 -37.05
CA VAL A 164 -27.55 -1.39 -36.61
C VAL A 164 -28.65 -2.44 -36.48
N THR A 165 -29.51 -2.59 -37.49
CA THR A 165 -30.18 -3.89 -37.72
C THR A 165 -29.18 -4.75 -38.50
N ILE A 166 -28.17 -5.25 -37.79
CA ILE A 166 -27.30 -6.30 -38.33
C ILE A 166 -28.21 -7.54 -38.33
N GLU A 167 -28.77 -7.89 -39.48
CA GLU A 167 -29.37 -9.22 -39.66
C GLU A 167 -28.31 -10.23 -39.28
N ARG A 168 -28.45 -10.82 -38.08
CA ARG A 168 -27.68 -11.99 -37.70
C ARG A 168 -28.18 -13.11 -38.60
N VAL A 169 -27.49 -13.35 -39.70
CA VAL A 169 -27.64 -14.60 -40.45
C VAL A 169 -27.34 -15.72 -39.45
N GLN A 170 -28.37 -16.50 -39.12
CA GLN A 170 -28.22 -17.71 -38.32
C GLN A 170 -27.32 -18.66 -39.12
N PRO A 171 -26.29 -19.27 -38.51
CA PRO A 171 -25.48 -20.26 -39.21
C PRO A 171 -26.37 -21.45 -39.60
N VAL A 172 -26.22 -21.88 -40.86
CA VAL A 172 -26.82 -23.12 -41.40
C VAL A 172 -26.06 -24.33 -40.86
#